data_AF-A0A9X6RKC3-F1
#
_entry.id   AF-A0A9X6RKC3-F1
#
_cell.length_a   1.000
_cell.length_b   1.000
_cell.length_c   1.000
_cell.angle_alpha   90.00
_cell.angle_beta   90.00
_cell.angle_gamma   90.00
#
_symmetry.space_group_name_H-M   'P 1'
#
loop_
_entity.id
_entity.type
_entity.pdbx_description
1 polymer ?
#
loop_
_entity_poly.entity_id
_entity_poly.type
_entity_poly.pdbx_seq_one_letter_code
_entity_poly.pdbx_strand_id
1 'polypeptide(L)'
;MWKEQHKIDHERHYQSPQVYAVWNEKVHFLREAAEENAFDSDYFLWTDIGSFRDADRVKHLTTFPDTRVTATLLGTKKIFFLQMGRFTESDRIIGANGLPKQNFQHHVRLGAGIFGGHLDAVREYHARFFETLEKMRLHGIFVGKEQNVMSSVAVMYPQLIKLVDPQPYLNGGDAWFYSQYYFSKRNLTAKELE
;
A
#
# COMPACT_ATOMS: atom_id res chain seq x y z
N MET A 1 16.41 -7.08 15.23
CA MET A 1 15.56 -7.49 14.09
C MET A 1 16.10 -6.96 12.76
N TRP A 2 16.06 -5.65 12.47
CA TRP A 2 16.37 -5.11 11.14
C TRP A 2 17.80 -5.35 10.63
N LYS A 3 18.80 -5.40 11.52
CA LYS A 3 20.18 -5.78 11.15
C LYS A 3 20.26 -7.20 10.57
N GLU A 4 19.41 -8.12 11.03
CA GLU A 4 19.36 -9.49 10.49
C GLU A 4 18.65 -9.52 9.14
N GLN A 5 17.58 -8.73 8.98
CA GLN A 5 16.88 -8.59 7.69
C GLN A 5 17.78 -7.98 6.61
N HIS A 6 18.65 -7.05 6.97
CA HIS A 6 19.64 -6.46 6.05
C HIS A 6 20.65 -7.48 5.50
N LYS A 7 21.01 -8.51 6.29
CA LYS A 7 21.92 -9.57 5.83
C LYS A 7 21.35 -10.36 4.65
N ILE A 8 20.03 -10.54 4.63
CA ILE A 8 19.29 -11.30 3.59
C ILE A 8 18.68 -10.39 2.50
N ASP A 9 18.91 -9.08 2.57
CA ASP A 9 18.48 -8.18 1.52
C ASP A 9 19.46 -8.20 0.33
N HIS A 10 18.95 -8.51 -0.84
CA HIS A 10 19.70 -8.39 -2.09
C HIS A 10 20.06 -6.93 -2.44
N GLU A 11 19.29 -5.95 -1.96
CA GLU A 11 19.51 -4.51 -2.18
C GLU A 11 20.25 -3.83 -1.02
N ARG A 12 20.82 -4.60 -0.09
CA ARG A 12 21.47 -4.12 1.15
C ARG A 12 22.56 -3.06 0.96
N HIS A 13 23.13 -2.96 -0.24
CA HIS A 13 24.15 -1.97 -0.57
C HIS A 13 23.58 -0.55 -0.77
N TYR A 14 22.29 -0.44 -1.04
CA TYR A 14 21.57 0.83 -1.24
C TYR A 14 20.69 1.22 -0.05
N GLN A 15 20.51 0.31 0.90
CA GLN A 15 19.58 0.46 2.02
C GLN A 15 20.26 0.26 3.37
N SER A 16 19.67 0.84 4.40
CA SER A 16 20.13 0.68 5.78
C SER A 16 19.06 -0.01 6.62
N PRO A 17 19.41 -0.77 7.68
CA PRO A 17 18.43 -1.35 8.59
C PRO A 17 17.41 -0.35 9.14
N GLN A 18 17.78 0.92 9.29
CA GLN A 18 16.94 1.99 9.79
C GLN A 18 15.80 2.33 8.84
N VAL A 19 16.03 2.26 7.52
CA VAL A 19 14.99 2.55 6.53
C VAL A 19 13.86 1.52 6.60
N TYR A 20 14.19 0.25 6.88
CA TYR A 20 13.21 -0.81 7.04
C TYR A 20 12.26 -0.57 8.20
N ALA A 21 12.78 0.00 9.30
CA ALA A 21 11.94 0.41 10.42
C ALA A 21 10.92 1.45 9.95
N VAL A 22 11.40 2.55 9.36
CA VAL A 22 10.53 3.65 8.89
C VAL A 22 9.49 3.15 7.88
N TRP A 23 9.88 2.31 6.93
CA TRP A 23 8.99 1.75 5.93
C TRP A 23 7.88 0.88 6.51
N ASN A 24 8.19 0.01 7.46
CA ASN A 24 7.16 -0.83 8.08
C ASN A 24 6.29 -0.04 9.07
N GLU A 25 6.83 1.00 9.72
CA GLU A 25 6.07 1.86 10.63
C GLU A 25 5.02 2.73 9.92
N LYS A 26 5.06 2.89 8.59
CA LYS A 26 4.02 3.62 7.82
C LYS A 26 2.61 3.14 8.16
N VAL A 27 2.43 1.83 8.29
CA VAL A 27 1.13 1.22 8.62
C VAL A 27 0.72 1.54 10.06
N HIS A 28 1.68 1.56 10.99
CA HIS A 28 1.42 1.93 12.37
C HIS A 28 1.05 3.42 12.49
N PHE A 29 1.83 4.31 11.88
CA PHE A 29 1.53 5.75 11.88
C PHE A 29 0.20 6.09 11.24
N LEU A 30 -0.18 5.41 10.16
CA LEU A 30 -1.50 5.56 9.56
C LEU A 30 -2.62 5.18 10.56
N ARG A 31 -2.45 4.08 11.28
CA ARG A 31 -3.40 3.63 12.30
C ARG A 31 -3.48 4.58 13.49
N GLU A 32 -2.34 5.08 14.00
CA GLU A 32 -2.34 6.07 15.08
C GLU A 32 -3.08 7.35 14.68
N ALA A 33 -2.76 7.91 13.51
CA ALA A 33 -3.45 9.11 13.01
C ALA A 33 -4.96 8.87 12.83
N ALA A 34 -5.33 7.66 12.40
CA ALA A 34 -6.73 7.26 12.25
C ALA A 34 -7.46 7.13 13.59
N GLU A 35 -6.79 6.67 14.64
CA GLU A 35 -7.37 6.53 15.98
C GLU A 35 -7.43 7.84 16.77
N GLU A 36 -6.40 8.68 16.65
CA GLU A 36 -6.42 10.03 17.24
C GLU A 36 -7.50 10.91 16.59
N ASN A 37 -7.68 10.75 15.28
CA ASN A 37 -8.72 11.38 14.48
C ASN A 37 -8.95 12.87 14.77
N ALA A 38 -7.88 13.67 14.78
CA ALA A 38 -7.94 15.09 15.12
C ALA A 38 -8.85 15.93 14.20
N PHE A 39 -9.28 15.37 13.07
CA PHE A 39 -10.07 16.04 12.03
C PHE A 39 -11.47 15.43 11.84
N ASP A 40 -11.93 14.55 12.75
CA ASP A 40 -13.24 13.89 12.67
C ASP A 40 -13.53 13.29 11.29
N SER A 41 -12.57 12.54 10.78
CA SER A 41 -12.55 11.94 9.45
C SER A 41 -12.82 10.44 9.50
N ASP A 42 -13.52 9.94 8.48
CA ASP A 42 -13.77 8.49 8.33
C ASP A 42 -12.66 7.77 7.56
N TYR A 43 -11.91 8.51 6.72
CA TYR A 43 -10.96 7.98 5.75
C TYR A 43 -9.55 8.54 5.96
N PHE A 44 -8.56 7.66 5.88
CA PHE A 44 -7.16 7.99 6.11
C PHE A 44 -6.30 7.41 5.00
N LEU A 45 -5.42 8.25 4.44
CA LEU A 45 -4.47 7.86 3.41
C LEU A 45 -3.05 8.20 3.88
N TRP A 46 -2.19 7.20 3.95
CA TRP A 46 -0.74 7.44 3.99
C TRP A 46 -0.32 8.03 2.65
N THR A 47 0.53 9.06 2.68
CA THR A 47 1.10 9.65 1.47
C THR A 47 2.58 9.95 1.68
N ASP A 48 3.43 9.25 0.93
CA ASP A 48 4.88 9.51 0.93
C ASP A 48 5.16 10.95 0.49
N ILE A 49 6.10 11.61 1.15
CA ILE A 49 6.53 12.99 0.81
C ILE A 49 6.99 13.11 -0.65
N GLY A 50 7.55 12.04 -1.22
CA GLY A 50 7.98 11.97 -2.62
C GLY A 50 6.83 11.86 -3.63
N SER A 51 5.56 11.80 -3.20
CA SER A 51 4.41 11.70 -4.09
C SER A 51 4.32 12.95 -4.99
N PHE A 52 4.51 14.14 -4.42
CA PHE A 52 4.32 15.43 -5.11
C PHE A 52 5.65 16.10 -5.52
N ARG A 53 6.61 15.32 -6.00
CA ARG A 53 7.97 15.82 -6.35
C ARG A 53 8.08 16.48 -7.73
N ASP A 54 7.13 16.21 -8.61
CA ASP A 54 7.13 16.69 -9.99
C ASP A 54 6.28 17.95 -10.12
N ALA A 55 6.95 19.10 -10.24
CA ALA A 55 6.28 20.41 -10.29
C ALA A 55 5.30 20.54 -11.46
N ASP A 56 5.60 19.93 -12.61
CA ASP A 56 4.74 19.97 -13.78
C ASP A 56 3.49 19.11 -13.59
N ARG A 57 3.58 18.00 -12.86
CA ARG A 57 2.41 17.18 -12.54
C ARG A 57 1.56 17.80 -11.43
N VAL A 58 2.19 18.35 -10.39
CA VAL A 58 1.51 18.87 -9.19
C VAL A 58 0.53 20.00 -9.51
N LYS A 59 0.81 20.83 -10.52
CA LYS A 59 -0.11 21.90 -10.96
C LYS A 59 -1.48 21.40 -11.42
N HIS A 60 -1.59 20.12 -11.77
CA HIS A 60 -2.84 19.46 -12.19
C HIS A 60 -3.55 18.71 -11.07
N LEU A 61 -2.98 18.65 -9.85
CA LEU A 61 -3.45 17.86 -8.72
C LEU A 61 -4.00 18.74 -7.57
N THR A 62 -4.51 19.92 -7.90
CA THR A 62 -4.96 20.93 -6.92
C THR A 62 -6.21 20.55 -6.14
N THR A 63 -6.86 19.46 -6.52
CA THR A 63 -8.07 18.93 -5.86
C THR A 63 -7.80 17.63 -5.10
N PHE A 64 -6.54 17.23 -4.95
CA PHE A 64 -6.18 16.07 -4.15
C PHE A 64 -6.07 16.42 -2.66
N PRO A 65 -6.57 15.56 -1.74
CA PRO A 65 -7.57 14.53 -2.01
C PRO A 65 -8.97 15.16 -2.11
N ASP A 66 -9.81 14.67 -3.02
CA ASP A 66 -11.23 15.03 -3.05
C ASP A 66 -12.00 14.07 -2.14
N THR A 67 -12.68 14.61 -1.13
CA THR A 67 -13.33 13.81 -0.08
C THR A 67 -14.47 12.96 -0.63
N ARG A 68 -15.27 13.49 -1.56
CA ARG A 68 -16.39 12.76 -2.18
C ARG A 68 -15.88 11.61 -3.04
N VAL A 69 -14.87 11.86 -3.87
CA VAL A 69 -14.23 10.83 -4.70
C VAL A 69 -13.63 9.75 -3.80
N THR A 70 -12.88 10.15 -2.76
CA THR A 70 -12.23 9.22 -1.84
C THR A 70 -13.23 8.30 -1.14
N ALA A 71 -14.27 8.86 -0.53
CA ALA A 71 -15.30 8.09 0.15
C ALA A 71 -16.02 7.11 -0.79
N THR A 72 -16.37 7.58 -1.99
CA THR A 72 -17.04 6.77 -3.02
C THR A 72 -16.16 5.61 -3.47
N LEU A 73 -14.87 5.86 -3.71
CA LEU A 73 -13.96 4.85 -4.24
C LEU A 73 -13.52 3.83 -3.20
N LEU A 74 -13.35 4.19 -1.93
CA LEU A 74 -12.79 3.27 -0.94
C LEU A 74 -13.84 2.33 -0.34
N GLY A 75 -15.08 2.82 -0.14
CA GLY A 75 -16.03 2.14 0.73
C GLY A 75 -15.46 1.94 2.14
N THR A 76 -16.07 1.10 2.96
CA THR A 76 -15.71 1.04 4.39
C THR A 76 -14.86 -0.17 4.80
N LYS A 77 -14.71 -1.17 3.91
CA LYS A 77 -14.18 -2.50 4.28
C LYS A 77 -12.79 -2.82 3.76
N LYS A 78 -12.20 -1.96 2.91
CA LYS A 78 -10.98 -2.29 2.17
C LYS A 78 -9.92 -1.22 2.29
N ILE A 79 -8.67 -1.65 2.26
CA ILE A 79 -7.50 -0.79 2.04
C ILE A 79 -7.19 -0.75 0.54
N PHE A 80 -7.06 0.47 0.03
CA PHE A 80 -6.60 0.72 -1.31
C PHE A 80 -5.08 0.53 -1.42
N PHE A 81 -4.68 -0.14 -2.50
CA PHE A 81 -3.32 -0.10 -3.02
C PHE A 81 -3.34 0.09 -4.53
N LEU A 82 -2.34 0.81 -5.04
CA LEU A 82 -2.07 0.89 -6.47
C LEU A 82 -1.42 -0.42 -6.93
N GLN A 83 -1.99 -1.08 -7.93
CA GLN A 83 -1.49 -2.34 -8.47
C GLN A 83 -0.44 -2.07 -9.56
N MET A 84 0.83 -2.29 -9.24
CA MET A 84 1.95 -2.11 -10.17
C MET A 84 2.23 -3.38 -10.99
N GLY A 85 1.78 -4.53 -10.52
CA GLY A 85 1.92 -5.81 -11.21
C GLY A 85 0.78 -6.75 -10.83
N ARG A 86 0.30 -7.54 -11.79
CA ARG A 86 -0.79 -8.49 -11.56
C ARG A 86 -0.35 -9.59 -10.61
N PHE A 87 -1.18 -9.87 -9.60
CA PHE A 87 -1.05 -11.09 -8.80
C PHE A 87 -1.48 -12.30 -9.63
N THR A 88 -0.54 -13.17 -9.96
CA THR A 88 -0.78 -14.39 -10.75
C THR A 88 -1.38 -15.50 -9.89
N GLU A 89 -1.80 -16.60 -10.51
CA GLU A 89 -2.25 -17.78 -9.77
C GLU A 89 -1.14 -18.38 -8.91
N SER A 90 0.11 -18.36 -9.40
CA SER A 90 1.26 -18.82 -8.63
C SER A 90 1.51 -18.00 -7.36
N ASP A 91 1.25 -16.68 -7.42
CA ASP A 91 1.37 -15.79 -6.26
C ASP A 91 0.38 -16.19 -5.14
N ARG A 92 -0.75 -16.80 -5.50
CA ARG A 92 -1.85 -17.16 -4.59
C ARG A 92 -1.67 -18.52 -3.90
N ILE A 93 -0.63 -19.28 -4.28
CA ILE A 93 -0.36 -20.57 -3.65
C ILE A 93 0.17 -20.35 -2.24
N ILE A 94 -0.59 -20.80 -1.24
CA ILE A 94 -0.20 -20.76 0.17
C ILE A 94 0.61 -22.01 0.52
N GLY A 95 1.74 -21.83 1.19
CA GLY A 95 2.58 -22.90 1.73
C GLY A 95 2.04 -23.50 3.02
N ALA A 96 2.65 -24.60 3.47
CA ALA A 96 2.27 -25.27 4.72
C ALA A 96 2.45 -24.38 5.96
N ASN A 97 3.32 -23.37 5.88
CA ASN A 97 3.48 -22.34 6.90
C ASN A 97 2.35 -21.30 6.90
N GLY A 98 1.38 -21.38 5.98
CA GLY A 98 0.29 -20.42 5.85
C GLY A 98 0.74 -19.04 5.36
N LEU A 99 1.84 -18.96 4.61
CA LEU A 99 2.31 -17.77 3.89
C LEU A 99 2.32 -18.06 2.38
N PRO A 100 2.26 -17.05 1.50
CA PRO A 100 2.45 -17.26 0.07
C PRO A 100 3.79 -17.96 -0.21
N LYS A 101 3.80 -18.95 -1.10
CA LYS A 101 5.05 -19.57 -1.57
C LYS A 101 5.90 -18.59 -2.37
N GLN A 102 5.27 -17.62 -3.01
CA GLN A 102 5.94 -16.57 -3.76
C GLN A 102 6.74 -15.66 -2.83
N ASN A 103 8.02 -15.45 -3.15
CA ASN A 103 8.82 -14.40 -2.54
C ASN A 103 8.63 -13.09 -3.32
N PHE A 104 8.06 -12.08 -2.66
CA PHE A 104 7.82 -10.75 -3.24
C PHE A 104 9.02 -9.81 -3.22
N GLN A 105 10.16 -10.21 -2.64
CA GLN A 105 11.39 -9.41 -2.62
C GLN A 105 11.87 -8.98 -4.02
N HIS A 106 11.59 -9.79 -5.05
CA HIS A 106 11.97 -9.52 -6.44
C HIS A 106 10.78 -9.21 -7.35
N HIS A 107 9.56 -9.16 -6.81
CA HIS A 107 8.34 -9.06 -7.59
C HIS A 107 7.43 -7.98 -7.00
N VAL A 108 7.51 -6.78 -7.56
CA VAL A 108 6.60 -5.71 -7.17
C VAL A 108 5.21 -5.98 -7.75
N ARG A 109 4.22 -6.11 -6.87
CA ARG A 109 2.80 -6.24 -7.24
C ARG A 109 1.97 -5.00 -6.93
N LEU A 110 2.34 -4.26 -5.89
CA LEU A 110 1.65 -3.06 -5.47
C LEU A 110 2.62 -1.94 -5.11
N GLY A 111 2.15 -0.69 -5.17
CA GLY A 111 2.86 0.49 -4.69
C GLY A 111 2.53 0.80 -3.23
N ALA A 112 3.51 1.32 -2.47
CA ALA A 112 3.35 1.76 -1.08
C ALA A 112 3.41 3.29 -0.90
N GLY A 113 3.41 4.05 -2.01
CA GLY A 113 3.53 5.52 -1.97
C GLY A 113 2.27 6.21 -1.46
N ILE A 114 1.10 5.71 -1.84
CA ILE A 114 -0.20 6.11 -1.29
C ILE A 114 -1.03 4.85 -1.05
N PHE A 115 -1.51 4.68 0.18
CA PHE A 115 -2.42 3.59 0.56
C PHE A 115 -3.29 4.03 1.74
N GLY A 116 -4.41 3.35 1.94
CA GLY A 116 -5.29 3.64 3.08
C GLY A 116 -6.75 3.29 2.80
N GLY A 117 -7.63 3.70 3.71
CA GLY A 117 -9.01 3.26 3.71
C GLY A 117 -9.82 3.92 4.82
N HIS A 118 -11.03 3.40 5.01
CA HIS A 118 -11.85 3.74 6.17
C HIS A 118 -11.18 3.29 7.48
N LEU A 119 -11.42 3.99 8.58
CA LEU A 119 -10.85 3.70 9.91
C LEU A 119 -10.91 2.21 10.28
N ASP A 120 -12.06 1.57 10.09
CA ASP A 120 -12.23 0.14 10.41
C ASP A 120 -11.34 -0.77 9.55
N ALA A 121 -11.20 -0.45 8.26
CA ALA A 121 -10.30 -1.18 7.38
C ALA A 121 -8.83 -0.94 7.75
N VAL A 122 -8.47 0.27 8.19
CA VAL A 122 -7.12 0.62 8.67
C VAL A 122 -6.77 -0.20 9.91
N ARG A 123 -7.70 -0.33 10.87
CA ARG A 123 -7.52 -1.15 12.07
C ARG A 123 -7.30 -2.62 11.75
N GLU A 124 -8.18 -3.22 10.93
CA GLU A 124 -8.04 -4.62 10.53
C GLU A 124 -6.74 -4.84 9.74
N TYR A 125 -6.41 -3.93 8.82
CA TYR A 125 -5.19 -4.04 8.02
C TYR A 125 -3.93 -3.92 8.87
N HIS A 126 -3.89 -3.01 9.85
CA HIS A 126 -2.80 -2.91 10.81
C HIS A 126 -2.54 -4.24 11.52
N ALA A 127 -3.60 -4.87 12.06
CA ALA A 127 -3.50 -6.16 12.71
C ALA A 127 -2.95 -7.25 11.76
N ARG A 128 -3.50 -7.36 10.55
CA ARG A 128 -3.06 -8.34 9.54
C ARG A 128 -1.64 -8.11 9.05
N PHE A 129 -1.24 -6.85 8.92
CA PHE A 129 0.09 -6.48 8.48
C PHE A 129 1.14 -6.95 9.49
N PHE A 130 0.98 -6.62 10.78
CA PHE A 130 1.96 -7.00 11.80
C PHE A 130 1.92 -8.49 12.13
N GLU A 131 0.75 -9.14 12.07
CA GLU A 131 0.63 -10.60 12.14
C GLU A 131 1.44 -11.27 11.01
N THR A 132 1.27 -10.78 9.78
CA THR A 132 1.95 -11.33 8.60
C THR A 132 3.45 -11.04 8.65
N LEU A 133 3.86 -9.84 9.05
CA LEU A 133 5.26 -9.45 9.21
C LEU A 133 5.97 -10.38 10.18
N GLU A 134 5.40 -10.60 11.36
CA GLU A 134 5.99 -11.47 12.37
C GLU A 134 6.06 -12.93 11.88
N LYS A 135 4.99 -13.40 11.25
CA LYS A 135 4.95 -14.75 10.67
C LYS A 135 6.01 -14.95 9.59
N MET A 136 6.19 -13.99 8.69
CA MET A 136 7.24 -13.99 7.67
C MET A 136 8.63 -13.99 8.32
N ARG A 137 8.84 -13.13 9.32
CA ARG A 137 10.12 -13.03 10.05
C ARG A 137 10.49 -14.34 10.72
N LEU A 138 9.54 -15.01 11.40
CA LEU A 138 9.76 -16.30 12.07
C LEU A 138 10.13 -17.42 11.09
N HIS A 139 9.72 -17.31 9.82
CA HIS A 139 10.07 -18.25 8.75
C HIS A 139 11.29 -17.82 7.94
N GLY A 140 12.04 -16.81 8.40
CA GLY A 140 13.25 -16.34 7.72
C GLY A 140 13.00 -15.64 6.38
N ILE A 141 11.77 -15.19 6.13
CA ILE A 141 11.41 -14.44 4.91
C ILE A 141 11.75 -12.97 5.09
N PHE A 142 12.22 -12.34 4.01
CA PHE A 142 12.62 -10.92 4.03
C PHE A 142 11.41 -9.99 4.18
N VAL A 143 11.44 -9.17 5.24
CA VAL A 143 10.41 -8.17 5.61
C VAL A 143 10.95 -6.74 5.69
N GLY A 144 12.19 -6.50 5.23
CA GLY A 144 12.79 -5.16 5.31
C GLY A 144 12.04 -4.12 4.47
N LYS A 145 11.46 -4.54 3.35
CA LYS A 145 10.61 -3.72 2.48
C LYS A 145 9.14 -3.99 2.77
N GLU A 146 8.41 -2.96 3.17
CA GLU A 146 7.00 -3.05 3.55
C GLU A 146 6.13 -3.60 2.41
N GLN A 147 6.45 -3.25 1.16
CA GLN A 147 5.74 -3.76 -0.03
C GLN A 147 5.70 -5.29 -0.09
N ASN A 148 6.70 -6.00 0.46
CA ASN A 148 6.71 -7.46 0.50
C ASN A 148 5.62 -7.98 1.43
N VAL A 149 5.56 -7.42 2.64
CA VAL A 149 4.55 -7.77 3.64
C VAL A 149 3.16 -7.38 3.13
N MET A 150 3.00 -6.17 2.58
CA MET A 150 1.75 -5.71 1.98
C MET A 150 1.25 -6.66 0.87
N SER A 151 2.16 -7.14 0.02
CA SER A 151 1.82 -8.09 -1.05
C SER A 151 1.39 -9.45 -0.47
N SER A 152 2.04 -9.93 0.58
CA SER A 152 1.64 -11.15 1.29
C SER A 152 0.27 -11.01 1.94
N VAL A 153 -0.03 -9.87 2.59
CA VAL A 153 -1.36 -9.57 3.13
C VAL A 153 -2.40 -9.57 2.01
N ALA A 154 -2.10 -8.99 0.85
CA ALA A 154 -3.04 -8.95 -0.27
C ALA A 154 -3.37 -10.33 -0.85
N VAL A 155 -2.43 -11.26 -0.81
CA VAL A 155 -2.69 -12.65 -1.19
C VAL A 155 -3.51 -13.38 -0.12
N MET A 156 -3.18 -13.19 1.16
CA MET A 156 -3.81 -13.92 2.26
C MET A 156 -5.21 -13.42 2.62
N TYR A 157 -5.45 -12.12 2.44
CA TYR A 157 -6.70 -11.45 2.83
C TYR A 157 -7.25 -10.60 1.68
N PRO A 158 -7.53 -11.17 0.49
CA PRO A 158 -7.94 -10.41 -0.68
C PRO A 158 -9.25 -9.63 -0.47
N GLN A 159 -10.11 -10.08 0.43
CA GLN A 159 -11.35 -9.40 0.81
C GLN A 159 -11.12 -8.04 1.49
N LEU A 160 -9.95 -7.83 2.10
CA LEU A 160 -9.54 -6.59 2.77
C LEU A 160 -8.89 -5.61 1.80
N ILE A 161 -8.59 -6.02 0.56
CA ILE A 161 -7.79 -5.21 -0.36
C ILE A 161 -8.62 -4.74 -1.55
N LYS A 162 -8.48 -3.45 -1.88
CA LYS A 162 -8.90 -2.86 -3.14
C LYS A 162 -7.65 -2.56 -3.97
N LEU A 163 -7.40 -3.39 -4.98
CA LEU A 163 -6.33 -3.17 -5.95
C LEU A 163 -6.85 -2.35 -7.12
N VAL A 164 -6.09 -1.34 -7.53
CA VAL A 164 -6.44 -0.48 -8.66
C VAL A 164 -5.29 -0.44 -9.66
N ASP A 165 -5.54 -0.85 -10.89
CA ASP A 165 -4.57 -0.75 -11.97
C ASP A 165 -4.42 0.72 -12.40
N PRO A 166 -3.18 1.24 -12.54
CA PRO A 166 -2.95 2.57 -13.07
C PRO A 166 -3.50 2.68 -14.49
N GLN A 167 -4.16 3.80 -14.79
CA GLN A 167 -4.64 4.14 -16.13
C GLN A 167 -3.83 5.32 -16.69
N PRO A 168 -3.77 5.48 -18.02
CA PRO A 168 -3.20 6.68 -18.62
C PRO A 168 -3.88 7.94 -18.05
N TYR A 169 -3.08 8.89 -17.61
CA TYR A 169 -3.54 10.16 -17.03
C TYR A 169 -2.57 11.29 -17.38
N LEU A 170 -3.05 12.54 -17.33
CA LEU A 170 -2.24 13.75 -17.50
C LEU A 170 -1.20 13.68 -18.64
N ASN A 171 -1.64 13.26 -19.84
CA ASN A 171 -0.80 13.16 -21.04
C ASN A 171 0.51 12.36 -20.86
N GLY A 172 0.44 11.22 -20.19
CA GLY A 172 1.58 10.31 -20.02
C GLY A 172 2.22 10.36 -18.64
N GLY A 173 1.44 10.70 -17.61
CA GLY A 173 1.88 10.64 -16.22
C GLY A 173 2.42 9.25 -15.86
N ASP A 174 3.45 9.23 -15.02
CA ASP A 174 4.06 7.99 -14.55
C ASP A 174 3.07 7.20 -13.69
N ALA A 175 2.87 5.93 -14.07
CA ALA A 175 1.95 5.01 -13.44
C ALA A 175 2.14 4.92 -11.92
N TRP A 176 3.37 5.01 -11.41
CA TRP A 176 3.68 4.95 -9.97
C TRP A 176 3.01 6.06 -9.15
N PHE A 177 2.63 7.17 -9.79
CA PHE A 177 2.01 8.32 -9.14
C PHE A 177 0.52 8.47 -9.46
N TYR A 178 -0.08 7.47 -10.13
CA TYR A 178 -1.49 7.50 -10.54
C TYR A 178 -2.46 7.72 -9.38
N SER A 179 -2.15 7.25 -8.17
CA SER A 179 -3.01 7.43 -6.98
C SER A 179 -3.36 8.90 -6.70
N GLN A 180 -2.46 9.83 -7.01
CA GLN A 180 -2.71 11.27 -6.85
C GLN A 180 -3.86 11.73 -7.75
N TYR A 181 -3.85 11.29 -9.00
CA TYR A 181 -4.95 11.56 -9.93
C TYR A 181 -6.20 10.76 -9.57
N TYR A 182 -6.04 9.50 -9.15
CA TYR A 182 -7.15 8.61 -8.79
C TYR A 182 -8.07 9.21 -7.73
N PHE A 183 -7.49 9.87 -6.70
CA PHE A 183 -8.20 10.54 -5.61
C PHE A 183 -8.42 12.05 -5.83
N SER A 184 -8.00 12.61 -6.97
CA SER A 184 -8.33 13.98 -7.33
C SER A 184 -9.78 14.08 -7.80
N LYS A 185 -10.37 15.28 -7.76
CA LYS A 185 -11.71 15.54 -8.30
C LYS A 185 -11.74 15.22 -9.79
N ARG A 186 -12.54 14.23 -10.17
CA ARG A 186 -12.74 13.78 -11.55
C ARG A 186 -14.09 13.09 -11.71
N ASN A 187 -14.49 12.85 -12.96
CA ASN A 187 -15.63 11.99 -13.24
C ASN A 187 -15.25 10.53 -12.97
N LEU A 188 -16.11 9.85 -12.21
CA LEU A 188 -15.98 8.42 -11.93
C LEU A 188 -16.66 7.61 -13.03
N THR A 189 -16.05 6.51 -13.40
CA THR A 189 -16.64 5.57 -14.38
C THR A 189 -17.70 4.70 -13.70
N ALA A 190 -18.63 4.13 -14.48
CA ALA A 190 -19.64 3.21 -13.94
C ALA A 190 -19.00 2.03 -13.17
N LYS A 191 -17.92 1.46 -13.71
CA LYS A 191 -17.13 0.40 -13.07
C LYS A 191 -16.54 0.79 -11.72
N GLU A 192 -16.23 2.07 -11.50
CA GLU A 192 -15.69 2.56 -10.24
C GLU A 192 -16.77 2.80 -9.18
N LEU A 193 -18.04 2.88 -9.60
CA LEU A 193 -19.21 3.07 -8.75
C LEU A 193 -19.88 1.74 -8.36
N GLU A 194 -19.49 0.63 -9.00
CA GLU A 194 -19.87 -0.76 -8.67
C GLU A 194 -19.01 -1.34 -7.53
#